data_AF-A0A3D0IHT7-F1
#
_entry.id   AF-A0A3D0IHT7-F1
#
_cell.length_a   1.000
_cell.length_b   1.000
_cell.length_c   1.000
_cell.angle_alpha   90.00
_cell.angle_beta   90.00
_cell.angle_gamma   90.00
#
_symmetry.space_group_name_H-M   'P 1'
#
loop_
_entity.id
_entity.type
_entity.pdbx_description
1 polymer ?
#
loop_
_entity_poly.entity_id
_entity_poly.type
_entity_poly.pdbx_seq_one_letter_code
_entity_poly.pdbx_strand_id
1 'polypeptide(L)' 'MAGKASRNARRLKRHQRVRNKVFGTPEKPRMCVFRSAKNISVQIIDDTKGHTLVAASSIDKD' A
#
# COMPACT_ATOMS: atom_id res chain seq x y z
N MET A 1 -23.44 11.73 19.15
CA MET A 1 -22.79 12.13 17.89
C MET A 1 -21.74 11.08 17.51
N ALA A 2 -22.05 10.14 16.62
CA ALA A 2 -21.09 9.11 16.22
C ALA A 2 -19.93 9.76 15.43
N GLY A 3 -18.71 9.70 15.97
CA GLY A 3 -17.52 10.20 15.31
C GLY A 3 -17.32 9.50 13.96
N LYS A 4 -17.08 10.26 12.90
CA LYS A 4 -16.83 9.70 11.55
C LYS A 4 -15.67 8.70 11.63
N ALA A 5 -15.89 7.48 11.16
CA ALA A 5 -14.84 6.47 11.10
C ALA A 5 -13.60 7.03 10.39
N SER A 6 -12.41 6.80 10.97
CA SER A 6 -11.15 7.33 10.46
C SER A 6 -10.97 6.98 8.97
N ARG A 7 -10.51 7.96 8.19
CA ARG A 7 -10.18 7.78 6.76
C ARG A 7 -9.24 6.59 6.56
N ASN A 8 -8.34 6.33 7.50
CA ASN A 8 -7.42 5.20 7.46
C ASN A 8 -8.15 3.86 7.62
N ALA A 9 -9.13 3.76 8.52
CA ALA A 9 -9.91 2.53 8.72
C ALA A 9 -10.70 2.15 7.46
N ARG A 10 -11.32 3.14 6.80
CA ARG A 10 -12.03 2.93 5.52
C ARG A 10 -11.08 2.48 4.40
N ARG A 11 -9.87 3.06 4.34
CA ARG A 11 -8.83 2.67 3.39
C ARG A 11 -8.35 1.24 3.63
N LEU A 12 -8.08 0.86 4.88
CA LEU A 12 -7.59 -0.47 5.23
C LEU A 12 -8.59 -1.56 4.83
N LYS A 13 -9.89 -1.36 5.09
CA LYS A 13 -10.95 -2.27 4.65
C LYS A 13 -10.97 -2.46 3.13
N ARG A 14 -10.81 -1.38 2.36
CA ARG A 14 -10.73 -1.45 0.89
C ARG A 14 -9.46 -2.18 0.44
N HIS A 15 -8.31 -1.87 1.03
CA HIS A 15 -7.05 -2.53 0.73
C HIS A 15 -7.14 -4.04 0.97
N GLN A 16 -7.78 -4.47 2.05
CA GLN A 16 -7.97 -5.89 2.33
C GLN A 16 -8.84 -6.57 1.26
N ARG A 17 -9.97 -5.95 0.86
CA ARG A 17 -10.81 -6.47 -0.22
C ARG A 17 -10.06 -6.58 -1.55
N VAL A 18 -9.23 -5.61 -1.89
CA VAL A 18 -8.41 -5.65 -3.12
C VAL A 18 -7.34 -6.74 -3.02
N ARG A 19 -6.67 -6.88 -1.87
CA ARG A 19 -5.65 -7.91 -1.64
C ARG A 19 -6.19 -9.35 -1.67
N ASN A 20 -7.50 -9.54 -1.51
CA ASN A 20 -8.12 -10.86 -1.74
C ASN A 20 -8.03 -11.32 -3.20
N LYS A 21 -7.86 -10.39 -4.16
CA LYS A 21 -7.71 -10.70 -5.60
C LYS A 21 -6.32 -10.37 -6.14
N VAL A 22 -5.65 -9.39 -5.55
CA VAL A 22 -4.33 -8.90 -5.98
C VAL A 22 -3.27 -9.47 -5.07
N PHE A 23 -2.49 -10.40 -5.61
CA PHE A 23 -1.34 -11.03 -4.96
C PHE A 23 -0.09 -10.82 -5.81
N GLY A 24 1.04 -10.50 -5.18
CA GLY A 24 2.33 -10.30 -5.85
C GLY A 24 3.18 -11.55 -5.86
N THR A 25 3.61 -11.99 -7.03
CA THR A 25 4.60 -13.06 -7.21
C THR A 25 5.97 -12.48 -7.57
N PRO A 26 7.06 -13.26 -7.56
CA PRO A 26 8.38 -12.77 -7.99
C PRO A 26 8.38 -12.24 -9.44
N GLU A 27 7.64 -12.90 -10.35
CA GLU A 27 7.50 -12.48 -11.76
C GLU A 27 6.58 -11.28 -11.93
N LYS A 28 5.58 -11.14 -11.05
CA LYS A 28 4.61 -10.04 -11.07
C LYS A 28 4.38 -9.52 -9.65
N PRO A 29 5.31 -8.71 -9.12
CA PRO A 29 5.23 -8.23 -7.76
C PRO A 29 4.09 -7.23 -7.59
N ARG A 30 3.57 -7.13 -6.37
CA ARG A 30 2.46 -6.24 -6.04
C ARG A 30 2.98 -4.84 -5.72
N MET A 31 2.43 -3.84 -6.40
CA MET A 31 2.64 -2.44 -6.06
C MET A 31 1.71 -2.00 -4.92
N CYS A 32 2.27 -1.40 -3.88
CA CYS A 32 1.55 -0.87 -2.72
C CYS A 32 1.75 0.65 -2.66
N VAL A 33 0.66 1.40 -2.61
CA VAL A 33 0.70 2.87 -2.53
C VAL A 33 0.11 3.34 -1.20
N PHE A 34 0.83 4.24 -0.54
CA PHE A 34 0.33 5.02 0.58
C PHE A 34 0.34 6.50 0.22
N ARG A 35 -0.80 7.16 0.40
CA ARG A 35 -0.95 8.60 0.13
C ARG A 35 -1.40 9.32 1.39
N SER A 36 -0.61 10.29 1.80
CA SER A 36 -0.94 11.25 2.85
C SER A 36 -1.48 12.55 2.24
N ALA A 37 -1.75 13.56 3.07
CA ALA A 37 -2.19 14.87 2.57
C ALA A 37 -1.09 15.64 1.81
N LYS A 38 0.18 15.36 2.11
CA LYS A 38 1.33 16.11 1.58
C LYS A 38 2.23 15.29 0.67
N ASN A 39 2.28 13.98 0.89
CA ASN A 39 3.29 13.10 0.29
C ASN A 39 2.69 11.76 -0.15
N ILE A 40 3.36 11.11 -1.10
CA ILE A 40 3.05 9.77 -1.59
C ILE A 40 4.26 8.86 -1.46
N SER A 41 4.01 7.61 -1.10
CA SER A 41 5.02 6.56 -0.97
C SER A 41 4.54 5.31 -1.70
N VAL A 42 5.44 4.65 -2.41
CA VAL A 42 5.19 3.46 -3.22
C VAL A 42 6.20 2.38 -2.88
N GLN A 43 5.74 1.13 -2.83
CA GLN A 43 6.57 -0.04 -2.59
C GLN A 43 6.21 -1.13 -3.61
N ILE A 44 7.21 -1.88 -4.08
CA ILE A 44 7.02 -3.10 -4.87
C ILE A 44 7.37 -4.28 -3.98
N ILE A 45 6.41 -5.20 -3.79
CA ILE A 45 6.47 -6.27 -2.80
C ILE A 45 6.24 -7.62 -3.48
N ASP A 46 7.09 -8.59 -3.16
CA ASP A 46 6.84 -10.00 -3.42
C ASP A 46 6.11 -10.59 -2.20
N ASP A 47 4.83 -10.93 -2.36
CA ASP A 47 4.00 -11.45 -1.27
C ASP A 47 4.31 -12.93 -0.95
N THR A 48 5.03 -13.66 -1.82
CA THR A 48 5.43 -15.06 -1.55
C THR A 48 6.51 -15.14 -0.48
N LYS A 49 7.46 -14.21 -0.52
CA LYS A 49 8.56 -14.08 0.46
C LYS A 49 8.29 -13.02 1.51
N GLY A 50 7.25 -12.19 1.32
CA GLY A 50 6.96 -11.02 2.16
C GLY A 50 8.05 -9.95 2.09
N HIS A 51 8.76 -9.86 0.97
CA HIS A 51 9.92 -8.99 0.82
C HIS A 51 9.62 -7.79 -0.09
N THR A 52 10.00 -6.59 0.36
CA THR A 52 9.90 -5.38 -0.46
C THR A 52 11.15 -5.30 -1.34
N LEU A 53 10.94 -5.34 -2.66
CA LEU A 53 12.02 -5.29 -3.64
C LEU A 53 12.56 -3.86 -3.79
N VAL A 54 11.66 -2.88 -3.90
CA VAL A 54 11.99 -1.47 -4.09
C VAL A 54 10.97 -0.60 -3.38
N ALA A 55 11.42 0.52 -2.82
CA ALA A 55 10.57 1.56 -2.27
C ALA A 55 10.97 2.93 -2.85
N ALA A 56 9.98 3.80 -3.04
CA ALA A 56 10.19 5.18 -3.45
C ALA A 56 9.18 6.08 -2.73
N SER A 57 9.58 7.31 -2.39
CA SER A 57 8.66 8.28 -1.81
C SER A 57 8.93 9.68 -2.34
N SER A 58 7.91 10.55 -2.28
CA SER A 58 8.05 11.94 -2.70
C SER A 58 8.81 12.82 -1.69
N ILE A 59 9.12 12.29 -0.50
CA ILE A 59 9.93 12.99 0.51
C ILE A 59 11.40 12.66 0.31
N ASP A 60 11.69 11.43 -0.10
CA ASP A 60 13.04 11.00 -0.40
C ASP A 60 13.49 11.76 -1.65
N LYS A 61 14.39 12.72 -1.45
CA LYS A 61 15.25 13.22 -2.51
C LYS A 61 16.39 12.20 -2.62
N ASP A 62 16.68 11.82 -3.86
CA ASP A 62 17.72 10.89 -4.28
C ASP A 62 18.89 10.69 -3.30
#